data_AF-A0A958R0W8-F1
#
_entry.id   AF-A0A958R0W8-F1
#
_cell.length_a   1.000
_cell.length_b   1.000
_cell.length_c   1.000
_cell.angle_alpha   90.00
_cell.angle_beta   90.00
_cell.angle_gamma   90.00
#
_symmetry.space_group_name_H-M   'P 1'
#
loop_
_entity.id
_entity.type
_entity.pdbx_description
1 polymer ?
#
loop_
_entity_poly.entity_id
_entity_poly.type
_entity_poly.pdbx_seq_one_letter_code
_entity_poly.pdbx_strand_id
1 'polypeptide(L)'
;MIAHIIKPFSCLVIAGLVLLSCSNDPVHSPVPEEKPQAPKPSEASAQYWGYVEINRRIKTAIIKEGEEFDLGMLLGAPYSDFGNNLLDLLGTYKGNGYGSEFRNGKPNSLNMLLWYLLFKQFSEKLAASCDDASALTLNEAFREVHQALCAWPNVTDADTALAKYWLMVMGFEAPLEEMAKWQDFILSPEAQTWSRQQAIENLNLAIFMNPYYLLRN
;
A
#
# COMPACT_ATOMS: atom_id res chain seq x y z
N MET A 1 8.00 -13.02 -41.95
CA MET A 1 8.54 -12.41 -43.19
C MET A 1 9.40 -11.21 -42.76
N ILE A 2 10.71 -11.39 -42.69
CA ILE A 2 11.68 -10.37 -42.24
C ILE A 2 12.31 -9.78 -43.49
N ALA A 3 12.07 -8.50 -43.76
CA ALA A 3 12.70 -7.77 -44.86
C ALA A 3 13.93 -7.02 -44.34
N HIS A 4 15.12 -7.53 -44.67
CA HIS A 4 16.37 -6.80 -44.53
C HIS A 4 16.51 -5.81 -45.70
N ILE A 5 16.61 -4.51 -45.39
CA ILE A 5 16.96 -3.47 -46.36
C ILE A 5 18.47 -3.24 -46.25
N ILE A 6 19.21 -3.77 -47.22
CA ILE A 6 20.63 -3.45 -47.42
C ILE A 6 20.68 -2.31 -48.45
N LYS A 7 21.19 -1.14 -48.07
CA LYS A 7 21.50 -0.05 -49.01
C LYS A 7 22.92 -0.23 -49.57
N PRO A 8 23.14 -0.03 -50.88
CA PRO A 8 24.48 -0.11 -51.45
C PRO A 8 25.23 1.21 -51.22
N PHE A 9 26.46 1.13 -50.72
CA PHE A 9 27.42 2.23 -50.81
C PHE A 9 28.24 2.01 -52.09
N SER A 10 28.07 2.88 -53.07
CA SER A 10 28.95 2.96 -54.23
C SER A 10 30.07 3.95 -53.92
N CYS A 11 31.28 3.45 -53.64
CA CYS A 11 32.49 4.26 -53.67
C CYS A 11 33.31 3.86 -54.90
N LEU A 12 33.42 4.79 -55.85
CA LEU A 12 34.23 4.65 -57.05
C LEU A 12 35.70 4.88 -56.67
N VAL A 13 36.54 3.84 -56.81
CA VAL A 13 37.99 3.95 -56.60
C VAL A 13 38.63 4.25 -57.95
N ILE A 14 39.13 5.47 -58.12
CA ILE A 14 40.05 5.82 -59.21
C ILE A 14 41.43 6.04 -58.60
N ALA A 15 42.39 5.26 -59.06
CA ALA A 15 43.78 5.36 -58.69
C ALA A 15 44.35 6.73 -59.11
N GLY A 16 44.99 7.42 -58.16
CA GLY A 16 45.78 8.61 -58.44
C GLY A 16 45.08 9.92 -58.12
N LEU A 17 45.26 10.37 -56.87
CA LEU A 17 45.26 11.77 -56.45
C LEU A 17 44.06 12.64 -56.88
N VAL A 18 42.96 12.61 -56.11
CA VAL A 18 41.97 13.71 -56.10
C VAL A 18 41.55 13.98 -54.66
N LEU A 19 41.82 15.21 -54.20
CA LEU A 19 41.29 15.81 -52.98
C LEU A 19 39.78 16.01 -53.14
N LEU A 20 38.98 15.17 -52.49
CA LEU A 20 37.54 15.38 -52.35
C LEU A 20 37.28 16.17 -51.06
N SER A 21 37.13 17.49 -51.20
CA SER A 21 36.52 18.34 -50.19
C SER A 21 35.01 18.08 -50.22
N CYS A 22 34.49 17.31 -49.25
CA CYS A 22 33.06 17.22 -49.00
C CYS A 22 32.65 18.40 -48.11
N SER A 23 31.97 19.39 -48.70
CA SER A 23 31.26 20.42 -47.93
C SER A 23 30.10 19.75 -47.21
N ASN A 24 30.20 19.61 -45.89
CA ASN A 24 29.05 19.29 -45.04
C ASN A 24 28.27 20.59 -44.83
N ASP A 25 27.32 20.88 -45.71
CA ASP A 25 26.28 21.83 -45.35
C ASP A 25 25.47 21.22 -44.19
N PRO A 26 25.32 21.90 -43.04
CA PRO A 26 24.50 21.40 -41.96
C PRO A 26 23.05 21.34 -42.48
N VAL A 27 22.57 20.13 -42.73
CA VAL A 27 21.16 19.87 -42.96
C VAL A 27 20.45 20.29 -41.67
N HIS A 28 19.82 21.47 -41.69
CA HIS A 28 18.85 21.86 -40.69
C HIS A 28 17.73 20.84 -40.73
N SER A 29 17.83 19.84 -39.85
CA SER A 29 16.74 18.91 -39.61
C SER A 29 15.57 19.74 -39.06
N PRO A 30 14.37 19.62 -39.63
CA PRO A 30 13.20 20.29 -39.07
C PRO A 30 13.08 19.86 -37.61
N VAL A 31 12.97 20.84 -36.71
CA VAL A 31 12.65 20.60 -35.30
C VAL A 31 11.37 19.75 -35.30
N PRO A 32 11.40 18.53 -34.72
CA PRO A 32 10.20 17.72 -34.64
C PRO A 32 9.12 18.55 -33.95
N GLU A 33 8.01 18.78 -34.66
CA GLU A 33 6.83 19.36 -34.08
C GLU A 33 6.37 18.42 -32.96
N GLU A 34 6.65 18.81 -31.72
CA GLU A 34 6.28 18.06 -30.53
C GLU A 34 4.75 18.04 -30.51
N LYS A 35 4.17 16.93 -30.99
CA LYS A 35 2.74 16.67 -30.85
C LYS A 35 2.37 16.94 -29.40
N PRO A 36 1.33 17.75 -29.11
CA PRO A 36 0.87 17.97 -27.76
C PRO A 36 0.77 16.61 -27.07
N GLN A 37 1.65 16.36 -26.09
CA GLN A 37 1.55 15.16 -25.29
C GLN A 37 0.15 15.21 -24.68
N ALA A 38 -0.64 14.16 -24.93
CA ALA A 38 -1.85 13.95 -24.16
C ALA A 38 -1.48 14.15 -22.68
N PRO A 39 -2.25 14.92 -21.91
CA PRO A 39 -1.91 15.18 -20.52
C PRO A 39 -1.60 13.83 -19.87
N LYS A 40 -0.39 13.70 -19.30
CA LYS A 40 -0.11 12.59 -18.38
C LYS A 40 -1.31 12.51 -17.45
N PRO A 41 -1.83 11.30 -17.15
CA PRO A 41 -2.87 11.16 -16.12
C PRO A 41 -2.41 12.03 -14.97
N SER A 42 -3.17 13.09 -14.66
CA SER A 42 -2.82 13.94 -13.53
C SER A 42 -2.62 12.97 -12.38
N GLU A 43 -1.46 12.99 -11.74
CA GLU A 43 -1.21 12.23 -10.52
C GLU A 43 -2.41 12.51 -9.61
N ALA A 44 -3.40 11.63 -9.64
CA ALA A 44 -4.56 11.72 -8.79
C ALA A 44 -3.96 11.34 -7.45
N SER A 45 -3.50 12.35 -6.71
CA SER A 45 -2.83 12.19 -5.42
C SER A 45 -3.63 11.16 -4.65
N ALA A 46 -3.04 9.96 -4.45
CA ALA A 46 -3.76 8.83 -3.88
C ALA A 46 -4.45 9.31 -2.59
N GLN A 47 -5.76 9.11 -2.51
CA GLN A 47 -6.55 9.56 -1.37
C GLN A 47 -6.67 8.40 -0.39
N TYR A 48 -6.74 8.68 0.91
CA TYR A 48 -7.12 7.64 1.86
C TYR A 48 -8.51 7.08 1.53
N TRP A 49 -8.72 5.81 1.86
CA TRP A 49 -10.07 5.24 1.95
C TRP A 49 -10.96 6.00 2.93
N GLY A 50 -10.35 6.60 3.96
CA GLY A 50 -11.03 7.31 5.02
C GLY A 50 -11.25 6.47 6.27
N TYR A 51 -11.43 7.12 7.41
CA TYR A 51 -11.65 6.47 8.71
C TYR A 51 -12.77 5.44 8.68
N VAL A 52 -13.94 5.83 8.17
CA VAL A 52 -15.15 5.01 8.16
C VAL A 52 -14.93 3.69 7.40
N GLU A 53 -14.26 3.77 6.25
CA GLU A 53 -14.02 2.62 5.38
C GLU A 53 -12.98 1.67 5.98
N ILE A 54 -11.88 2.20 6.52
CA ILE A 54 -10.87 1.38 7.21
C ILE A 54 -11.47 0.70 8.46
N ASN A 55 -12.23 1.43 9.26
CA ASN A 55 -12.91 0.87 10.43
C ASN A 55 -13.87 -0.27 10.01
N ARG A 56 -14.64 -0.08 8.92
CA ARG A 56 -15.52 -1.12 8.35
C ARG A 56 -14.73 -2.35 7.90
N ARG A 57 -13.60 -2.16 7.22
CA ARG A 57 -12.71 -3.24 6.74
C ARG A 57 -12.18 -4.06 7.92
N ILE A 58 -11.63 -3.40 8.94
CA ILE A 58 -11.16 -4.07 10.17
C ILE A 58 -12.30 -4.84 10.83
N LYS A 59 -13.48 -4.23 11.02
CA LYS A 59 -14.63 -4.90 11.63
C LYS A 59 -15.06 -6.14 10.86
N THR A 60 -15.07 -6.06 9.54
CA THR A 60 -15.50 -7.18 8.67
C THR A 60 -14.47 -8.31 8.66
N ALA A 61 -13.18 -7.97 8.54
CA ALA A 61 -12.12 -8.95 8.34
C ALA A 61 -11.58 -9.57 9.63
N ILE A 62 -11.61 -8.84 10.74
CA ILE A 62 -10.86 -9.19 11.97
C ILE A 62 -11.79 -9.39 13.16
N ILE A 63 -12.77 -8.51 13.34
CA ILE A 63 -13.61 -8.49 14.53
C ILE A 63 -14.78 -9.47 14.40
N LYS A 64 -15.19 -10.09 15.51
CA LYS A 64 -16.39 -10.94 15.55
C LYS A 64 -17.64 -10.11 15.24
N GLU A 65 -18.53 -10.67 14.43
CA GLU A 65 -19.82 -10.05 14.14
C GLU A 65 -20.63 -9.81 15.43
N GLY A 66 -21.24 -8.62 15.52
CA GLY A 66 -22.00 -8.18 16.69
C GLY A 66 -21.16 -7.56 17.81
N GLU A 67 -19.83 -7.61 17.73
CA GLU A 67 -18.97 -6.99 18.75
C GLU A 67 -18.98 -5.46 18.65
N GLU A 68 -19.07 -4.80 19.81
CA GLU A 68 -18.88 -3.36 19.92
C GLU A 68 -17.39 -3.01 19.81
N PHE A 69 -16.92 -2.91 18.56
CA PHE A 69 -15.60 -2.38 18.23
C PHE A 69 -15.72 -1.13 17.37
N ASP A 70 -14.90 -0.13 17.71
CA ASP A 70 -14.66 1.08 16.94
C ASP A 70 -13.19 1.48 17.09
N LEU A 71 -12.50 1.62 15.96
CA LEU A 71 -11.08 1.93 15.91
C LEU A 71 -10.76 3.27 16.62
N GLY A 72 -11.64 4.25 16.52
CA GLY A 72 -11.54 5.57 17.12
C GLY A 72 -11.49 5.57 18.65
N MET A 73 -12.09 4.55 19.29
CA MET A 73 -11.99 4.39 20.75
C MET A 73 -10.55 4.19 21.22
N LEU A 74 -9.63 3.73 20.36
CA LEU A 74 -8.21 3.63 20.70
C LEU A 74 -7.55 5.01 20.89
N LEU A 75 -8.09 6.07 20.30
CA LEU A 75 -7.65 7.44 20.59
C LEU A 75 -8.47 8.11 21.71
N GLY A 76 -9.38 7.38 22.36
CA GLY A 76 -10.32 7.94 23.32
C GLY A 76 -11.32 8.91 22.70
N ALA A 77 -11.51 8.85 21.38
CA ALA A 77 -12.38 9.76 20.64
C ALA A 77 -13.36 8.95 19.79
N PRO A 78 -14.57 8.61 20.30
CA PRO A 78 -15.56 7.90 19.51
C PRO A 78 -15.96 8.73 18.27
N TYR A 79 -16.16 8.05 17.14
CA TYR A 79 -16.61 8.74 15.94
C TYR A 79 -18.07 9.18 16.06
N SER A 80 -18.34 10.43 15.69
CA SER A 80 -19.69 11.01 15.62
C SER A 80 -19.92 11.69 14.27
N ASP A 81 -21.05 11.40 13.62
CA ASP A 81 -21.41 12.08 12.38
C ASP A 81 -21.68 13.58 12.59
N PHE A 82 -21.96 13.98 13.84
CA PHE A 82 -22.24 15.35 14.24
C PHE A 82 -21.03 15.99 14.93
N GLY A 83 -20.63 17.19 14.48
CA GLY A 83 -19.54 17.97 15.06
C GLY A 83 -18.18 17.81 14.35
N ASN A 84 -17.15 18.48 14.87
CA ASN A 84 -15.77 18.31 14.42
C ASN A 84 -15.09 17.25 15.29
N ASN A 85 -14.62 16.17 14.69
CA ASN A 85 -13.89 15.11 15.40
C ASN A 85 -12.45 15.04 14.92
N LEU A 86 -11.55 14.62 15.82
CA LEU A 86 -10.17 14.32 15.46
C LEU A 86 -10.07 13.34 14.28
N LEU A 87 -10.97 12.36 14.25
CA LEU A 87 -11.05 11.33 13.20
C LEU A 87 -11.48 11.87 11.84
N ASP A 88 -12.05 13.08 11.76
CA ASP A 88 -12.38 13.71 10.47
C ASP A 88 -11.14 14.05 9.68
N LEU A 89 -10.01 14.20 10.37
CA LEU A 89 -8.72 14.39 9.72
C LEU A 89 -8.39 13.16 8.88
N LEU A 90 -8.75 11.95 9.30
CA LEU A 90 -8.36 10.70 8.63
C LEU A 90 -9.13 10.39 7.33
N GLY A 91 -9.82 11.37 6.75
CA GLY A 91 -10.65 11.18 5.56
C GLY A 91 -12.08 10.77 5.94
N THR A 92 -13.06 11.65 5.72
CA THR A 92 -14.47 11.35 6.01
C THR A 92 -15.41 11.99 5.00
N TYR A 93 -16.60 11.41 4.87
CA TYR A 93 -17.73 12.02 4.15
C TYR A 93 -18.60 12.73 5.19
N LYS A 94 -18.41 14.05 5.36
CA LYS A 94 -19.25 14.88 6.23
C LYS A 94 -20.06 15.88 5.41
N GLY A 95 -21.38 15.80 5.50
CA GLY A 95 -22.31 16.73 4.86
C GLY A 95 -23.76 16.29 4.99
N ASN A 96 -24.67 17.26 5.09
CA ASN A 96 -26.10 17.04 5.16
C ASN A 96 -26.69 17.03 3.73
N GLY A 97 -26.53 15.95 2.95
CA GLY A 97 -27.22 15.81 1.65
C GLY A 97 -26.51 14.99 0.55
N TYR A 98 -27.14 14.93 -0.62
CA TYR A 98 -26.75 14.21 -1.86
C TYR A 98 -25.43 14.67 -2.53
N GLY A 99 -24.51 15.26 -1.76
CA GLY A 99 -23.25 15.80 -2.25
C GLY A 99 -22.17 15.89 -1.17
N SER A 100 -22.09 14.90 -0.28
CA SER A 100 -21.03 14.84 0.74
C SER A 100 -19.66 14.81 0.06
N GLU A 101 -18.94 15.93 0.10
CA GLU A 101 -17.56 16.00 -0.37
C GLU A 101 -16.66 15.23 0.60
N PHE A 102 -15.80 14.36 0.07
CA PHE A 102 -14.77 13.70 0.86
C PHE A 102 -13.75 14.73 1.33
N ARG A 103 -13.57 14.84 2.65
CA ARG A 103 -12.68 15.84 3.27
C ARG A 103 -11.49 15.16 3.91
N ASN A 104 -10.35 15.85 3.90
CA ASN A 104 -9.08 15.40 4.49
C ASN A 104 -8.59 14.04 3.95
N GLY A 105 -8.95 13.73 2.71
CA GLY A 105 -8.52 12.50 2.04
C GLY A 105 -7.06 12.49 1.62
N LYS A 106 -6.39 13.65 1.55
CA LYS A 106 -5.00 13.75 1.09
C LYS A 106 -4.03 13.46 2.22
N PRO A 107 -3.08 12.52 2.05
CA PRO A 107 -2.04 12.27 3.03
C PRO A 107 -1.26 13.52 3.45
N ASN A 108 -1.09 13.68 4.76
CA ASN A 108 -0.16 14.65 5.37
C ASN A 108 0.40 14.07 6.69
N SER A 109 1.38 14.76 7.27
CA SER A 109 2.10 14.28 8.46
C SER A 109 1.17 14.05 9.67
N LEU A 110 0.18 14.93 9.88
CA LEU A 110 -0.77 14.77 10.98
C LEU A 110 -1.66 13.55 10.76
N ASN A 111 -2.12 13.31 9.53
CA ASN A 111 -2.91 12.12 9.21
C ASN A 111 -2.13 10.83 9.36
N MET A 112 -0.89 10.81 8.87
CA MET A 112 -0.01 9.65 9.03
C MET A 112 0.28 9.35 10.49
N LEU A 113 0.48 10.37 11.33
CA LEU A 113 0.66 10.20 12.77
C LEU A 113 -0.60 9.60 13.43
N LEU A 114 -1.79 10.11 13.09
CA LEU A 114 -3.04 9.60 13.64
C LEU A 114 -3.31 8.15 13.22
N TRP A 115 -3.06 7.81 11.95
CA TRP A 115 -3.12 6.42 11.48
C TRP A 115 -2.14 5.52 12.21
N TYR A 116 -0.89 5.96 12.35
CA TYR A 116 0.14 5.23 13.09
C TYR A 116 -0.29 4.95 14.54
N LEU A 117 -0.81 5.96 15.26
CA LEU A 117 -1.24 5.79 16.65
C LEU A 117 -2.41 4.82 16.79
N LEU A 118 -3.38 4.89 15.87
CA LEU A 118 -4.52 3.96 15.83
C LEU A 118 -4.06 2.53 15.59
N PHE A 119 -3.27 2.32 14.54
CA PHE A 119 -2.83 0.98 14.18
C PHE A 119 -1.79 0.42 15.14
N LYS A 120 -0.97 1.25 15.78
CA LYS A 120 -0.06 0.80 16.83
C LYS A 120 -0.86 0.20 18.00
N GLN A 121 -1.84 0.93 18.52
CA GLN A 121 -2.69 0.44 19.62
C GLN A 121 -3.55 -0.75 19.20
N PHE A 122 -4.03 -0.79 17.96
CA PHE A 122 -4.77 -1.93 17.46
C PHE A 122 -3.89 -3.18 17.36
N SER A 123 -2.65 -3.02 16.88
CA SER A 123 -1.66 -4.09 16.78
C SER A 123 -1.24 -4.62 18.16
N GLU A 124 -1.14 -3.74 19.17
CA GLU A 124 -0.91 -4.13 20.56
C GLU A 124 -2.07 -4.97 21.11
N LYS A 125 -3.33 -4.60 20.83
CA LYS A 125 -4.50 -5.40 21.19
C LYS A 125 -4.52 -6.77 20.50
N LEU A 126 -4.15 -6.81 19.22
CA LEU A 126 -4.02 -8.07 18.49
C LEU A 126 -2.93 -8.96 19.10
N ALA A 127 -1.78 -8.39 19.46
CA ALA A 127 -0.73 -9.13 20.15
C ALA A 127 -1.18 -9.64 21.53
N ALA A 128 -1.85 -8.81 22.32
CA ALA A 128 -2.42 -9.20 23.62
C ALA A 128 -3.46 -10.32 23.49
N SER A 129 -4.19 -10.39 22.37
CA SER A 129 -5.16 -11.47 22.13
C SER A 129 -4.55 -12.87 21.99
N CYS A 130 -3.22 -12.97 21.85
CA CYS A 130 -2.51 -14.25 21.95
C CYS A 130 -2.55 -14.84 23.37
N ASP A 131 -2.63 -14.00 24.40
CA ASP A 131 -2.65 -14.41 25.80
C ASP A 131 -4.03 -14.27 26.45
N ASP A 132 -4.78 -13.25 26.03
CA ASP A 132 -6.08 -12.90 26.58
C ASP A 132 -7.10 -12.66 25.47
N ALA A 133 -7.97 -13.65 25.24
CA ALA A 133 -9.03 -13.56 24.24
C ALA A 133 -10.04 -12.42 24.51
N SER A 134 -10.06 -11.83 25.71
CA SER A 134 -10.90 -10.66 26.02
C SER A 134 -10.29 -9.33 25.57
N ALA A 135 -8.98 -9.30 25.25
CA ALA A 135 -8.32 -8.10 24.74
C ALA A 135 -8.91 -7.66 23.39
N LEU A 136 -9.32 -8.63 22.57
CA LEU A 136 -10.00 -8.42 21.29
C LEU A 136 -10.79 -9.67 20.86
N THR A 137 -12.10 -9.51 20.66
CA THR A 137 -12.95 -10.61 20.19
C THR A 137 -12.86 -10.76 18.67
N LEU A 138 -12.03 -11.69 18.21
CA LEU A 138 -11.79 -11.96 16.79
C LEU A 138 -12.90 -12.80 16.15
N ASN A 139 -13.18 -12.63 14.86
CA ASN A 139 -13.98 -13.62 14.13
C ASN A 139 -13.23 -14.96 14.04
N GLU A 140 -13.97 -16.06 13.83
CA GLU A 140 -13.41 -17.41 13.93
C GLU A 140 -12.34 -17.69 12.87
N ALA A 141 -12.59 -17.32 11.61
CA ALA A 141 -11.65 -17.54 10.51
C ALA A 141 -10.32 -16.80 10.73
N PHE A 142 -10.40 -15.52 11.11
CA PHE A 142 -9.21 -14.72 11.39
C PHE A 142 -8.47 -15.22 12.64
N ARG A 143 -9.20 -15.61 13.68
CA ARG A 143 -8.64 -16.13 14.93
C ARG A 143 -7.75 -17.35 14.68
N GLU A 144 -8.19 -18.29 13.84
CA GLU A 144 -7.40 -19.49 13.53
C GLU A 144 -6.02 -19.13 12.96
N VAL A 145 -5.98 -18.24 11.97
CA VAL A 145 -4.73 -17.81 11.34
C VAL A 145 -3.88 -16.97 12.29
N HIS A 146 -4.51 -16.07 13.06
CA HIS A 146 -3.82 -15.25 14.05
C HIS A 146 -3.18 -16.09 15.16
N GLN A 147 -3.88 -17.12 15.65
CA GLN A 147 -3.38 -18.01 16.70
C GLN A 147 -2.19 -18.86 16.22
N ALA A 148 -2.13 -19.22 14.94
CA ALA A 148 -0.93 -19.87 14.39
C ALA A 148 0.32 -18.98 14.53
N LEU A 149 0.17 -17.67 14.28
CA LEU A 149 1.27 -16.71 14.43
C LEU A 149 1.63 -16.45 15.91
N CYS A 150 0.72 -16.69 16.85
CA CYS A 150 0.99 -16.60 18.28
C CYS A 150 2.02 -17.64 18.78
N ALA A 151 2.48 -18.58 17.94
CA ALA A 151 3.60 -19.47 18.25
C ALA A 151 4.99 -18.86 17.97
N TRP A 152 5.07 -17.59 17.53
CA TRP A 152 6.33 -16.93 17.16
C TRP A 152 7.43 -17.05 18.23
N PRO A 153 8.69 -17.34 17.84
CA PRO A 153 9.19 -17.55 16.46
C PRO A 153 8.97 -18.97 15.92
N ASN A 154 8.40 -19.89 16.71
CA ASN A 154 8.25 -21.30 16.36
C ASN A 154 6.95 -21.59 15.58
N VAL A 155 6.55 -20.68 14.69
CA VAL A 155 5.37 -20.87 13.85
C VAL A 155 5.60 -22.06 12.92
N THR A 156 4.70 -23.04 12.97
CA THR A 156 4.73 -24.15 12.01
C THR A 156 4.27 -23.65 10.65
N ASP A 157 5.09 -23.84 9.62
CA ASP A 157 4.81 -23.37 8.25
C ASP A 157 4.53 -21.86 8.19
N ALA A 158 5.51 -21.07 8.66
CA ALA A 158 5.40 -19.62 8.78
C ALA A 158 5.04 -18.93 7.45
N ASP A 159 5.58 -19.40 6.32
CA ASP A 159 5.27 -18.86 4.99
C ASP A 159 3.76 -18.94 4.69
N THR A 160 3.16 -20.12 4.88
CA THR A 160 1.72 -20.32 4.66
C THR A 160 0.89 -19.52 5.65
N ALA A 161 1.27 -19.48 6.93
CA ALA A 161 0.54 -18.73 7.96
C ALA A 161 0.54 -17.23 7.65
N LEU A 162 1.69 -16.67 7.28
CA LEU A 162 1.84 -15.27 6.89
C LEU A 162 1.05 -14.94 5.62
N ALA A 163 1.11 -15.79 4.59
CA ALA A 163 0.36 -15.58 3.35
C ALA A 163 -1.16 -15.58 3.60
N LYS A 164 -1.67 -16.53 4.41
CA LYS A 164 -3.08 -16.54 4.81
C LYS A 164 -3.46 -15.29 5.59
N TYR A 165 -2.60 -14.85 6.51
CA TYR A 165 -2.84 -13.66 7.31
C TYR A 165 -2.94 -12.41 6.43
N TRP A 166 -1.99 -12.24 5.51
CA TRP A 166 -2.01 -11.18 4.52
C TRP A 166 -3.32 -11.18 3.72
N LEU A 167 -3.73 -12.34 3.18
CA LEU A 167 -4.95 -12.45 2.39
C LEU A 167 -6.21 -12.13 3.20
N MET A 168 -6.24 -12.42 4.50
CA MET A 168 -7.38 -12.06 5.35
C MET A 168 -7.45 -10.55 5.62
N VAL A 169 -6.33 -9.86 5.75
CA VAL A 169 -6.30 -8.43 6.08
C VAL A 169 -6.28 -7.53 4.85
N MET A 170 -5.35 -7.78 3.92
CA MET A 170 -5.12 -7.00 2.70
C MET A 170 -5.98 -7.49 1.52
N GLY A 171 -6.37 -8.76 1.51
CA GLY A 171 -7.01 -9.37 0.35
C GLY A 171 -6.13 -9.28 -0.90
N PHE A 172 -6.78 -9.06 -2.06
CA PHE A 172 -6.12 -8.89 -3.36
C PHE A 172 -5.88 -7.42 -3.73
N GLU A 173 -5.97 -6.50 -2.77
CA GLU A 173 -5.81 -5.06 -3.04
C GLU A 173 -4.37 -4.64 -3.22
N ALA A 174 -3.42 -5.45 -2.75
CA ALA A 174 -2.00 -5.26 -2.93
C ALA A 174 -1.41 -6.28 -3.92
N PRO A 175 -0.41 -5.89 -4.73
CA PRO A 175 0.33 -6.81 -5.59
C PRO A 175 1.02 -7.92 -4.78
N LEU A 176 1.20 -9.09 -5.39
CA LEU A 176 1.90 -10.22 -4.76
C LEU A 176 3.36 -9.89 -4.38
N GLU A 177 4.02 -9.00 -5.13
CA GLU A 177 5.35 -8.49 -4.78
C GLU A 177 5.37 -7.77 -3.42
N GLU A 178 4.28 -7.10 -3.07
CA GLU A 178 4.20 -6.38 -1.79
C GLU A 178 4.02 -7.36 -0.63
N MET A 179 3.21 -8.41 -0.83
CA MET A 179 3.13 -9.52 0.13
C MET A 179 4.49 -10.17 0.35
N ALA A 180 5.23 -10.46 -0.73
CA ALA A 180 6.54 -11.09 -0.64
C ALA A 180 7.53 -10.25 0.17
N LYS A 181 7.59 -8.93 -0.10
CA LYS A 181 8.46 -8.00 0.67
C LYS A 181 8.08 -7.94 2.15
N TRP A 182 6.79 -7.93 2.45
CA TRP A 182 6.32 -7.96 3.83
C TRP A 182 6.69 -9.29 4.52
N GLN A 183 6.54 -10.43 3.84
CA GLN A 183 6.98 -11.72 4.37
C GLN A 183 8.48 -11.75 4.62
N ASP A 184 9.29 -11.28 3.67
CA ASP A 184 10.75 -11.19 3.80
C ASP A 184 11.17 -10.34 5.02
N PHE A 185 10.47 -9.23 5.26
CA PHE A 185 10.68 -8.40 6.44
C PHE A 185 10.40 -9.16 7.75
N ILE A 186 9.25 -9.83 7.83
CA ILE A 186 8.84 -10.58 9.04
C ILE A 186 9.69 -11.84 9.25
N LEU A 187 10.19 -12.46 8.19
CA LEU A 187 11.05 -13.65 8.26
C LEU A 187 12.54 -13.30 8.38
N SER A 188 12.89 -12.02 8.40
CA SER A 188 14.29 -11.58 8.51
C SER A 188 14.97 -12.08 9.79
N PRO A 189 16.32 -12.26 9.78
CA PRO A 189 17.04 -12.71 10.98
C PRO A 189 16.82 -11.82 12.21
N GLU A 190 16.62 -10.51 12.00
CA GLU A 190 16.28 -9.56 13.07
C GLU A 190 14.91 -9.87 13.66
N ALA A 191 13.89 -10.06 12.81
CA ALA A 191 12.53 -10.36 13.25
C ALA A 191 12.41 -11.69 14.01
N GLN A 192 13.27 -12.66 13.69
CA GLN A 192 13.35 -13.93 14.44
C GLN A 192 13.83 -13.75 15.90
N THR A 193 14.43 -12.62 16.24
CA THR A 193 14.84 -12.30 17.62
C THR A 193 13.76 -11.60 18.44
N TRP A 194 12.67 -11.17 17.80
CA TRP A 194 11.59 -10.48 18.48
C TRP A 194 10.84 -11.42 19.42
N SER A 195 10.38 -10.87 20.55
CA SER A 195 9.35 -11.53 21.34
C SER A 195 8.08 -11.72 20.51
N ARG A 196 7.26 -12.72 20.83
CA ARG A 196 5.95 -12.92 20.19
C ARG A 196 5.13 -11.64 20.13
N GLN A 197 5.05 -10.90 21.23
CA GLN A 197 4.30 -9.64 21.29
C GLN A 197 4.82 -8.65 20.25
N GLN A 198 6.12 -8.38 20.24
CA GLN A 198 6.74 -7.47 19.26
C GLN A 198 6.54 -7.94 17.82
N ALA A 199 6.65 -9.24 17.56
CA ALA A 199 6.46 -9.79 16.22
C ALA A 199 5.04 -9.58 15.72
N ILE A 200 4.03 -9.92 16.53
CA ILE A 200 2.62 -9.72 16.16
C ILE A 200 2.30 -8.23 16.01
N GLU A 201 2.84 -7.37 16.87
CA GLU A 201 2.67 -5.91 16.76
C GLU A 201 3.26 -5.37 15.45
N ASN A 202 4.52 -5.70 15.16
CA ASN A 202 5.21 -5.18 13.98
C ASN A 202 4.63 -5.74 12.67
N LEU A 203 4.26 -7.03 12.66
CA LEU A 203 3.54 -7.68 11.57
C LEU A 203 2.28 -6.91 11.20
N ASN A 204 1.43 -6.64 12.19
CA ASN A 204 0.16 -5.96 11.99
C ASN A 204 0.36 -4.51 11.58
N LEU A 205 1.27 -3.80 12.26
CA LEU A 205 1.55 -2.41 11.95
C LEU A 205 2.08 -2.25 10.53
N ALA A 206 2.96 -3.14 10.07
CA ALA A 206 3.48 -3.13 8.71
C ALA A 206 2.38 -3.35 7.66
N ILE A 207 1.42 -4.24 7.93
CA ILE A 207 0.23 -4.44 7.08
C ILE A 207 -0.64 -3.17 7.05
N PHE A 208 -1.04 -2.66 8.22
CA PHE A 208 -2.00 -1.56 8.28
C PHE A 208 -1.42 -0.24 7.79
N MET A 209 -0.11 -0.02 7.95
CA MET A 209 0.59 1.14 7.39
C MET A 209 0.96 0.96 5.91
N ASN A 210 0.64 -0.17 5.30
CA ASN A 210 0.90 -0.40 3.88
C ASN A 210 0.08 0.59 3.03
N PRO A 211 0.70 1.28 2.05
CA PRO A 211 -0.03 2.22 1.19
C PRO A 211 -1.24 1.59 0.48
N TYR A 212 -1.15 0.32 0.07
CA TYR A 212 -2.28 -0.38 -0.56
C TYR A 212 -3.46 -0.62 0.39
N TYR A 213 -3.21 -0.67 1.70
CA TYR A 213 -4.28 -0.77 2.70
C TYR A 213 -4.95 0.57 2.96
N LEU A 214 -4.15 1.63 3.05
CA LEU A 214 -4.59 2.95 3.48
C LEU A 214 -5.19 3.79 2.35
N LEU A 215 -4.67 3.62 1.14
CA LEU A 215 -4.97 4.49 0.01
C LEU A 215 -5.92 3.81 -0.98
N ARG A 216 -6.82 4.61 -1.51
CA ARG A 216 -7.67 4.27 -2.65
C ARG A 216 -6.86 4.48 -3.93
N ASN A 217 -6.61 3.36 -4.62
CA ASN A 217 -6.00 3.33 -5.95
C ASN A 217 -7.04 3.48 -7.06
#